data_AF-A0A8C2BLB8-F1
#
_entry.id   AF-A0A8C2BLB8-F1
#
_cell.length_a   1.000
_cell.length_b   1.000
_cell.length_c   1.000
_cell.angle_alpha   90.00
_cell.angle_beta   90.00
_cell.angle_gamma   90.00
#
_symmetry.space_group_name_H-M   'P 1'
#
loop_
_entity.id
_entity.type
_entity.pdbx_description
1 polymer ?
#
loop_
_entity_poly.entity_id
_entity_poly.type
_entity_poly.pdbx_seq_one_letter_code
_entity_poly.pdbx_strand_id
1 'polypeptide(L)'
;MFPTALPTRKRRRPEVAFVGGREEVKFRDVTLFLVERRMGKSRRNFLSNLARSKGFCVDDALSADVTHVVSEGNAAQELWSWLEEQGFRETRDKHVLHISWFTESMSAGRPVPVEIRHYIQNPVVEQRSCAHPSATPESAVSQYACQRRTTLDNHNKIFTDALEVLAENLEFCGNLGQSLAFRRAASVLKSLPAALRHLQETQRLPCLGEHSRAIIEEIFECGSSSRVEEILNDERYRTMKLFSSVFGVGPKTSENWFFRGLRTFEQVLSEPSIRLNRMQTAGFLFYEDISNPVSRTEASALKILVEEAVICVNPSATVSITGGFSRGKEFGHDVDFIIKTPEAGQEDVILPAVIERFKSQNILLYSDFQESTFDLRQLPTHCFEAMDHFSKCFLIIKLKREQETDARAGRDWRAVRVDLVAPPLERFAYALLGWTGSTAVRSTPSSTHQL
;
A
#
# COMPACT_ATOMS: atom_id res chain seq x y z
N MET A 1 49.93 -21.50 39.77
CA MET A 1 50.69 -20.64 38.82
C MET A 1 50.51 -21.19 37.43
N PHE A 2 49.56 -20.63 36.66
CA PHE A 2 49.54 -20.67 35.20
C PHE A 2 48.92 -19.33 34.74
N PRO A 3 49.43 -18.68 33.68
CA PRO A 3 49.25 -17.25 33.47
C PRO A 3 47.94 -16.90 32.75
N THR A 4 47.34 -15.80 33.18
CA THR A 4 46.14 -15.16 32.65
C THR A 4 46.37 -14.62 31.24
N ALA A 5 45.54 -15.01 30.28
CA ALA A 5 45.57 -14.53 28.91
C ALA A 5 45.10 -13.07 28.80
N LEU A 6 45.87 -12.25 28.07
CA LEU A 6 45.60 -10.84 27.80
C LEU A 6 44.47 -10.66 26.76
N PRO A 7 43.65 -9.60 26.83
CA PRO A 7 42.57 -9.37 25.88
C PRO A 7 43.09 -8.86 24.53
N THR A 8 42.58 -9.45 23.45
CA THR A 8 42.87 -9.09 22.05
C THR A 8 42.42 -7.66 21.71
N ARG A 9 43.36 -6.87 21.18
CA ARG A 9 43.21 -5.48 20.68
C ARG A 9 42.05 -5.34 19.67
N LYS A 10 41.11 -4.44 19.96
CA LYS A 10 40.16 -3.89 18.97
C LYS A 10 40.92 -3.21 17.83
N ARG A 11 40.56 -3.53 16.59
CA ARG A 11 41.00 -2.86 15.35
C ARG A 11 40.69 -1.34 15.46
N ARG A 12 41.72 -0.50 15.43
CA ARG A 12 41.58 0.97 15.32
C ARG A 12 41.03 1.32 13.93
N ARG A 13 39.97 2.12 13.88
CA ARG A 13 39.51 2.82 12.66
C ARG A 13 40.53 3.93 12.32
N PRO A 14 40.73 4.26 11.03
CA PRO A 14 41.66 5.32 10.65
C PRO A 14 41.13 6.68 11.16
N GLU A 15 41.97 7.41 11.90
CA GLU A 15 41.78 8.84 12.12
C GLU A 15 42.00 9.56 10.79
N VAL A 16 40.94 10.19 10.27
CA VAL A 16 41.06 11.11 9.14
C VAL A 16 41.56 12.44 9.72
N ALA A 17 42.77 12.83 9.32
CA ALA A 17 43.41 14.07 9.73
C ALA A 17 42.55 15.28 9.32
N PHE A 18 42.24 16.13 10.30
CA PHE A 18 41.56 17.40 10.10
C PHE A 18 42.54 18.44 9.57
N VAL A 19 42.24 18.99 8.39
CA VAL A 19 42.86 20.23 7.89
C VAL A 19 41.84 21.35 8.12
N GLY A 20 42.13 22.21 9.09
CA GLY A 20 41.37 23.42 9.36
C GLY A 20 41.56 24.45 8.25
N GLY A 21 40.75 24.37 7.20
CA GLY A 21 40.49 25.49 6.29
C GLY A 21 39.23 26.20 6.76
N ARG A 22 39.27 27.54 6.89
CA ARG A 22 38.04 28.33 7.08
C ARG A 22 37.18 28.15 5.82
N GLU A 23 36.13 27.34 5.92
CA GLU A 23 35.19 27.11 4.83
C GLU A 23 34.43 28.40 4.54
N GLU A 24 34.53 28.89 3.30
CA GLU A 24 33.90 30.12 2.86
C GLU A 24 32.39 29.90 2.71
N VAL A 25 31.57 30.66 3.45
CA VAL A 25 30.10 30.57 3.40
C VAL A 25 29.60 31.16 2.09
N LYS A 26 29.07 30.32 1.20
CA LYS A 26 28.60 30.67 -0.14
C LYS A 26 27.13 31.06 -0.17
N PHE A 27 26.30 30.49 0.70
CA PHE A 27 24.84 30.68 0.69
C PHE A 27 24.39 31.41 1.95
N ARG A 28 24.54 32.73 1.98
CA ARG A 28 24.25 33.56 3.17
C ARG A 28 22.76 33.72 3.45
N ASP A 29 21.91 33.48 2.45
CA ASP A 29 20.45 33.57 2.58
C ASP A 29 19.83 32.28 3.18
N VAL A 30 20.65 31.23 3.38
CA VAL A 30 20.22 29.93 3.88
C VAL A 30 21.03 29.56 5.12
N THR A 31 20.40 29.68 6.28
CA THR A 31 20.96 29.23 7.56
C THR A 31 20.21 27.97 8.01
N LEU A 32 20.94 26.86 8.07
CA LEU A 32 20.40 25.55 8.38
C LEU A 32 20.44 25.26 9.87
N PHE A 33 19.38 24.66 10.38
CA PHE A 33 19.36 23.97 11.67
C PHE A 33 18.90 22.52 11.47
N LEU A 34 19.73 21.56 11.88
CA LEU A 34 19.41 20.13 11.79
C LEU A 34 18.87 19.62 13.14
N VAL A 35 17.64 19.09 13.14
CA VAL A 35 16.95 18.62 14.34
C VAL A 35 17.53 17.29 14.82
N GLU A 36 18.15 17.28 16.01
CA GLU A 36 18.85 16.10 16.54
C GLU A 36 17.94 14.94 16.97
N ARG A 37 16.73 15.22 17.46
CA ARG A 37 15.90 14.28 18.26
C ARG A 37 15.88 12.82 17.77
N ARG A 38 15.40 12.58 16.55
CA ARG A 38 15.32 11.24 15.92
C ARG A 38 16.53 10.94 15.02
N MET A 39 17.27 11.97 14.62
CA MET A 39 18.46 11.88 13.76
C MET A 39 19.68 11.32 14.53
N GLY A 40 19.83 11.70 15.80
CA GLY A 40 20.96 11.36 16.66
C GLY A 40 22.21 12.22 16.40
N LYS A 41 22.98 12.49 17.47
CA LYS A 41 24.16 13.38 17.46
C LYS A 41 25.19 13.04 16.39
N SER A 42 25.50 11.76 16.20
CA SER A 42 26.49 11.31 15.20
C SER A 42 26.07 11.66 13.78
N ARG A 43 24.81 11.43 13.43
CA ARG A 43 24.28 11.72 12.09
C ARG A 43 24.12 13.22 11.87
N ARG A 44 23.63 13.94 12.88
CA ARG A 44 23.57 15.40 12.86
C ARG A 44 24.94 16.02 12.57
N ASN A 45 25.98 15.61 13.29
CA ASN A 45 27.34 16.11 13.09
C ASN A 45 27.87 15.82 11.68
N PHE A 46 27.63 14.61 11.17
CA PHE A 46 28.02 14.26 9.80
C PHE A 46 27.35 15.17 8.77
N LEU A 47 26.04 15.38 8.88
CA LEU A 47 25.28 16.21 7.95
C LEU A 47 25.66 17.70 8.08
N SER A 48 25.88 18.21 9.29
CA SER A 48 26.35 19.58 9.50
C SER A 48 27.71 19.80 8.82
N ASN A 49 28.65 18.88 8.97
CA ASN A 49 29.96 18.98 8.32
C ASN A 49 29.85 18.87 6.80
N LEU A 50 28.97 17.98 6.30
CA LEU A 50 28.72 17.88 4.87
C LEU A 50 28.19 19.21 4.29
N ALA A 51 27.21 19.83 4.95
CA ALA A 51 26.64 21.10 4.51
C ALA A 51 27.67 22.24 4.57
N ARG A 52 28.46 22.35 5.64
CA ARG A 52 29.54 23.35 5.76
C ARG A 52 30.59 23.18 4.66
N SER A 53 30.99 21.94 4.36
CA SER A 53 31.93 21.64 3.26
C SER A 53 31.41 22.01 1.87
N LYS A 54 30.08 22.14 1.72
CA LYS A 54 29.41 22.59 0.50
C LYS A 54 29.12 24.10 0.49
N GLY A 55 29.53 24.83 1.54
CA GLY A 55 29.39 26.29 1.64
C GLY A 55 28.06 26.77 2.22
N PHE A 56 27.29 25.89 2.88
CA PHE A 56 26.07 26.29 3.60
C PHE A 56 26.40 26.80 5.01
N CYS A 57 25.61 27.76 5.49
CA CYS A 57 25.64 28.14 6.90
C CYS A 57 24.84 27.11 7.72
N VAL A 58 25.41 26.60 8.81
CA VAL A 58 24.75 25.63 9.69
C VAL A 58 24.93 26.06 11.14
N ASP A 59 23.81 26.40 11.79
CA ASP A 59 23.75 26.75 13.20
C ASP A 59 23.57 25.50 14.07
N ASP A 60 24.35 25.43 15.14
CA ASP A 60 24.27 24.32 16.11
C ASP A 60 23.17 24.53 17.17
N ALA A 61 22.52 25.70 17.18
CA ALA A 61 21.38 26.01 18.03
C ALA A 61 20.26 26.64 17.20
N LEU A 62 19.01 26.46 17.62
CA LEU A 62 17.88 27.10 16.96
C LEU A 62 17.90 28.59 17.31
N SER A 63 18.30 29.43 16.36
CA SER A 63 18.48 30.88 16.53
C SER A 63 17.45 31.67 15.72
N ALA A 64 17.41 32.99 15.91
CA ALA A 64 16.56 33.87 15.11
C ALA A 64 16.97 33.88 13.62
N ASP A 65 18.24 33.63 13.32
CA ASP A 65 18.84 33.71 11.99
C ASP A 65 18.63 32.43 11.15
N VAL A 66 18.12 31.36 11.76
CA VAL A 66 17.77 30.10 11.08
C VAL A 66 16.59 30.34 10.14
N THR A 67 16.81 30.12 8.85
CA THR A 67 15.78 30.16 7.81
C THR A 67 15.28 28.76 7.42
N HIS A 68 16.09 27.70 7.62
CA HIS A 68 15.74 26.35 7.21
C HIS A 68 15.96 25.34 8.34
N VAL A 69 14.87 24.86 8.94
CA VAL A 69 14.88 23.77 9.92
C VAL A 69 14.69 22.46 9.18
N VAL A 70 15.67 21.56 9.23
CA VAL A 70 15.60 20.25 8.57
C VAL A 70 15.45 19.15 9.61
N SER A 71 14.46 18.29 9.41
CA SER A 71 14.13 17.19 10.30
C SER A 71 14.03 15.87 9.55
N GLU A 72 14.38 14.78 10.25
CA GLU A 72 14.29 13.41 9.75
C GLU A 72 13.61 12.53 10.80
N GLY A 73 12.62 11.75 10.38
CA GLY A 73 11.99 10.73 11.22
C GLY A 73 11.18 11.25 12.41
N ASN A 74 10.88 12.56 12.48
CA ASN A 74 9.99 13.13 13.48
C ASN A 74 8.55 13.21 12.94
N ALA A 75 7.57 12.87 13.77
CA ALA A 75 6.16 13.14 13.46
C ALA A 75 5.91 14.65 13.45
N ALA A 76 5.07 15.14 12.52
CA ALA A 76 4.86 16.57 12.32
C ALA A 76 4.38 17.28 13.60
N GLN A 77 3.35 16.75 14.26
CA GLN A 77 2.81 17.33 15.50
C GLN A 77 3.88 17.47 16.61
N GLU A 78 4.67 16.41 16.85
CA GLU A 78 5.72 16.40 17.88
C GLU A 78 6.86 17.37 17.56
N LEU A 79 7.17 17.55 16.27
CA LEU A 79 8.19 18.49 15.82
C LEU A 79 7.73 19.94 16.03
N TRP A 80 6.50 20.26 15.62
CA TRP A 80 5.95 21.61 15.72
C TRP A 80 5.76 22.05 17.16
N SER A 81 5.21 21.21 18.03
CA SER A 81 5.10 21.53 19.47
C SER A 81 6.48 21.77 20.10
N TRP A 82 7.48 20.97 19.73
CA TRP A 82 8.85 21.18 20.22
C TRP A 82 9.47 22.47 19.67
N LEU A 83 9.27 22.81 18.39
CA LEU A 83 9.76 24.06 17.81
C LEU A 83 9.17 25.27 18.52
N GLU A 84 7.87 25.24 18.83
CA GLU A 84 7.18 26.30 19.60
C GLU A 84 7.76 26.44 21.01
N GLU A 85 8.04 25.34 21.71
CA GLU A 85 8.72 25.34 23.01
C GLU A 85 10.12 25.94 22.95
N GLN A 86 10.84 25.76 21.83
CA GLN A 86 12.13 26.38 21.58
C GLN A 86 12.03 27.85 21.11
N GLY A 87 10.83 28.42 21.08
CA GLY A 87 10.59 29.80 20.68
C GLY A 87 10.62 30.04 19.16
N PHE A 88 10.63 28.98 18.35
CA PHE A 88 10.54 29.10 16.90
C PHE A 88 9.11 29.43 16.48
N ARG A 89 8.97 30.44 15.61
CA ARG A 89 7.69 30.84 15.03
C ARG A 89 7.80 30.73 13.53
N GLU A 90 6.80 30.10 12.92
CA GLU A 90 6.69 30.03 11.47
C GLU A 90 6.44 31.43 10.90
N THR A 91 7.31 31.85 9.99
CA THR A 91 7.23 33.12 9.25
C THR A 91 7.45 32.83 7.77
N ARG A 92 7.11 33.77 6.88
CA ARG A 92 7.17 33.54 5.42
C ARG A 92 8.56 33.19 4.89
N ASP A 93 9.59 33.55 5.64
CA ASP A 93 11.02 33.38 5.40
C ASP A 93 11.66 32.21 6.16
N LYS A 94 10.85 31.45 6.91
CA LYS A 94 11.31 30.29 7.68
C LYS A 94 10.63 29.01 7.23
N HIS A 95 11.44 28.01 6.91
CA HIS A 95 11.00 26.76 6.33
C HIS A 95 11.28 25.60 7.27
N VAL A 96 10.27 24.76 7.54
CA VAL A 96 10.43 23.49 8.26
C VAL A 96 10.29 22.34 7.27
N LEU A 97 11.42 21.65 7.05
CA LEU A 97 11.62 20.79 5.90
C LEU A 97 11.99 19.36 6.28
N HIS A 98 11.55 18.43 5.43
CA HIS A 98 11.97 17.04 5.46
C HIS A 98 13.40 16.90 4.93
N ILE A 99 14.11 15.86 5.39
CA ILE A 99 15.51 15.55 5.00
C ILE A 99 15.72 15.38 3.49
N SER A 100 14.64 15.14 2.72
CA SER A 100 14.69 15.06 1.26
C SER A 100 15.24 16.34 0.63
N TRP A 101 14.78 17.53 1.06
CA TRP A 101 15.27 18.80 0.54
C TRP A 101 16.78 19.00 0.79
N PHE A 102 17.24 18.60 1.98
CA PHE A 102 18.66 18.66 2.32
C PHE A 102 19.46 17.74 1.40
N THR A 103 18.98 16.51 1.18
CA THR A 103 19.64 15.53 0.32
C THR A 103 19.74 16.02 -1.12
N GLU A 104 18.65 16.59 -1.66
CA GLU A 104 18.61 17.20 -2.99
C GLU A 104 19.56 18.39 -3.10
N SER A 105 19.59 19.27 -2.08
CA SER A 105 20.50 20.43 -2.03
C SER A 105 21.98 20.02 -1.96
N MET A 106 22.31 18.99 -1.19
CA MET A 106 23.68 18.45 -1.11
C MET A 106 24.11 17.79 -2.41
N SER A 107 23.18 17.10 -3.10
CA SER A 107 23.41 16.49 -4.41
C SER A 107 23.66 17.55 -5.48
N ALA A 108 22.87 18.63 -5.48
CA ALA A 108 23.01 19.76 -6.40
C ALA A 108 24.19 20.69 -6.05
N GLY A 109 24.75 20.60 -4.84
CA GLY A 109 25.82 21.47 -4.35
C GLY A 109 25.38 22.92 -4.09
N ARG A 110 24.07 23.19 -4.05
CA ARG A 110 23.44 24.50 -3.79
C ARG A 110 22.04 24.30 -3.22
N PRO A 111 21.46 25.29 -2.51
CA PRO A 111 20.07 25.21 -2.06
C PRO A 111 19.14 25.05 -3.27
N VAL A 112 18.35 23.98 -3.31
CA VAL A 112 17.29 23.84 -4.33
C VAL A 112 16.05 24.62 -3.91
N PRO A 113 15.20 25.08 -4.85
CA PRO A 113 13.92 25.70 -4.52
C PRO A 113 13.11 24.82 -3.58
N VAL A 114 12.50 25.42 -2.56
CA VAL A 114 11.62 24.69 -1.65
C VAL A 114 10.30 24.41 -2.36
N GLU A 115 9.88 23.16 -2.38
CA GLU A 115 8.65 22.69 -3.02
C GLU A 115 7.70 22.16 -1.93
N ILE A 116 6.41 22.02 -2.23
CA ILE A 116 5.41 21.52 -1.27
C ILE A 116 5.80 20.16 -0.68
N ARG A 117 6.40 19.27 -1.48
CA ARG A 117 6.88 17.94 -1.04
C ARG A 117 8.00 18.00 0.01
N HIS A 118 8.68 19.14 0.13
CA HIS A 118 9.77 19.35 1.07
C HIS A 118 9.28 19.75 2.45
N TYR A 119 8.06 20.28 2.58
CA TYR A 119 7.55 20.79 3.84
C TYR A 119 7.07 19.70 4.79
N ILE A 120 7.32 19.92 6.08
CA ILE A 120 6.64 19.21 7.16
C ILE A 120 5.47 20.10 7.61
N GLN A 121 4.24 19.66 7.32
CA GLN A 121 3.01 20.44 7.53
C GLN A 121 2.81 20.87 8.99
N ASN A 122 2.39 22.12 9.22
CA ASN A 122 2.02 22.64 10.54
C ASN A 122 0.53 22.38 10.85
N PRO A 123 0.20 21.47 11.79
CA PRO A 123 -1.19 21.10 12.07
C PRO A 123 -2.02 22.21 12.75
N VAL A 124 -1.42 23.26 13.32
CA VAL A 124 -2.14 24.34 14.02
C VAL A 124 -2.65 25.41 13.04
N VAL A 125 -1.97 25.60 11.91
CA VAL A 125 -2.35 26.59 10.88
C VAL A 125 -3.58 26.12 10.06
N GLU A 126 -3.76 24.80 9.93
CA GLU A 126 -4.97 24.23 9.30
C GLU A 126 -6.24 24.48 10.13
N GLN A 127 -6.15 24.61 11.47
CA GLN A 127 -7.32 24.85 12.33
C GLN A 127 -7.82 26.30 12.33
N ARG A 128 -6.95 27.29 12.03
CA ARG A 128 -7.33 28.72 12.05
C ARG A 128 -7.85 29.25 10.71
N SER A 129 -7.66 28.51 9.62
CA SER A 129 -8.09 28.92 8.27
C SER A 129 -9.55 28.53 7.95
N CYS A 130 -10.25 27.86 8.88
CA CYS A 130 -11.61 27.34 8.73
C CYS A 130 -12.65 28.05 9.61
N ALA A 131 -12.48 29.35 9.88
CA ALA A 131 -13.47 30.15 10.60
C ALA A 131 -14.07 31.25 9.70
N HIS A 132 -14.97 30.85 8.80
CA HIS A 132 -16.03 31.74 8.32
C HIS A 132 -17.34 31.41 9.07
N PRO A 133 -18.08 32.40 9.58
CA PRO A 133 -19.30 32.17 10.33
C PRO A 133 -20.49 31.89 9.40
N SER A 134 -21.33 30.97 9.84
CA SER A 134 -22.71 30.72 9.40
C SER A 134 -22.95 30.34 7.93
N ALA A 135 -22.87 29.04 7.65
CA ALA A 135 -23.85 28.33 6.83
C ALA A 135 -24.01 26.91 7.42
N THR A 136 -25.24 26.41 7.45
CA THR A 136 -25.66 25.08 7.93
C THR A 136 -24.77 23.93 7.42
N PRO A 137 -24.52 22.87 8.20
CA PRO A 137 -23.57 21.82 7.84
C PRO A 137 -24.23 20.81 6.87
N GLU A 138 -24.16 21.09 5.58
CA GLU A 138 -24.18 20.00 4.60
C GLU A 138 -22.82 19.31 4.65
N SER A 139 -22.83 18.09 5.20
CA SER A 139 -21.66 17.25 5.52
C SER A 139 -20.60 17.26 4.41
N ALA A 140 -19.45 17.87 4.68
CA ALA A 140 -18.28 17.76 3.81
C ALA A 140 -17.87 16.28 3.69
N VAL A 141 -17.68 15.80 2.46
CA VAL A 141 -17.22 14.43 2.19
C VAL A 141 -15.92 14.19 2.94
N SER A 142 -15.86 13.19 3.83
CA SER A 142 -14.65 12.91 4.61
C SER A 142 -13.51 12.39 3.73
N GLN A 143 -12.26 12.76 4.05
CA GLN A 143 -11.07 12.19 3.41
C GLN A 143 -10.89 10.69 3.73
N TYR A 144 -11.44 10.20 4.84
CA TYR A 144 -11.30 8.81 5.28
C TYR A 144 -12.40 7.92 4.72
N ALA A 145 -12.03 6.87 4.00
CA ALA A 145 -12.98 5.93 3.37
C ALA A 145 -13.88 5.22 4.39
N CYS A 146 -13.37 4.92 5.60
CA CYS A 146 -14.17 4.35 6.69
C CYS A 146 -15.30 5.27 7.18
N GLN A 147 -15.25 6.57 6.88
CA GLN A 147 -16.29 7.56 7.20
C GLN A 147 -17.18 7.88 6.00
N ARG A 148 -17.08 7.12 4.90
CA ARG A 148 -17.91 7.30 3.70
C ARG A 148 -18.72 6.04 3.42
N ARG A 149 -19.97 6.22 3.02
CA ARG A 149 -20.77 5.13 2.45
C ARG A 149 -20.44 5.02 0.97
N THR A 150 -19.76 3.95 0.58
CA THR A 150 -19.42 3.67 -0.83
C THR A 150 -20.19 2.43 -1.27
N THR A 151 -21.20 2.62 -2.11
CA THR A 151 -21.99 1.52 -2.71
C THR A 151 -21.27 0.95 -3.94
N LEU A 152 -21.81 -0.11 -4.53
CA LEU A 152 -21.31 -0.64 -5.80
C LEU A 152 -21.77 0.17 -7.02
N ASP A 153 -22.79 1.01 -6.84
CA ASP A 153 -23.27 1.93 -7.86
C ASP A 153 -22.35 3.15 -7.95
N ASN A 154 -21.46 3.14 -8.94
CA ASN A 154 -20.47 4.20 -9.14
C ASN A 154 -20.91 5.11 -10.28
N HIS A 155 -21.48 6.27 -9.93
CA HIS A 155 -21.93 7.28 -10.89
C HIS A 155 -20.79 8.01 -11.61
N ASN A 156 -19.55 7.85 -11.17
CA ASN A 156 -18.38 8.59 -11.66
C ASN A 156 -17.37 7.66 -12.35
N LYS A 157 -17.85 6.55 -12.94
CA LYS A 157 -17.01 5.48 -13.52
C LYS A 157 -15.97 5.99 -14.52
N ILE A 158 -16.34 6.92 -15.40
CA ILE A 158 -15.44 7.50 -16.41
C ILE A 158 -14.18 8.14 -15.77
N PHE A 159 -14.37 8.87 -14.67
CA PHE A 159 -13.26 9.49 -13.93
C PHE A 159 -12.51 8.46 -13.10
N THR A 160 -13.22 7.56 -12.42
CA THR A 160 -12.57 6.60 -11.51
C THR A 160 -11.72 5.60 -12.28
N ASP A 161 -12.17 5.13 -13.44
CA ASP A 161 -11.42 4.20 -14.28
C ASP A 161 -10.12 4.84 -14.78
N ALA A 162 -10.20 6.10 -15.24
CA ALA A 162 -9.04 6.89 -15.65
C ALA A 162 -8.00 7.06 -14.51
N LEU A 163 -8.46 7.46 -13.32
CA LEU A 163 -7.60 7.59 -12.14
C LEU A 163 -7.01 6.24 -11.69
N GLU A 164 -7.73 5.13 -11.87
CA GLU A 164 -7.24 3.79 -11.54
C GLU A 164 -6.17 3.31 -12.52
N VAL A 165 -6.27 3.61 -13.82
CA VAL A 165 -5.20 3.36 -14.80
C VAL A 165 -3.93 4.14 -14.43
N LEU A 166 -4.07 5.41 -14.08
CA LEU A 166 -2.95 6.24 -13.62
C LEU A 166 -2.30 5.66 -12.36
N ALA A 167 -3.11 5.25 -11.39
CA ALA A 167 -2.63 4.65 -10.16
C ALA A 167 -1.87 3.33 -10.40
N GLU A 168 -2.40 2.45 -11.25
CA GLU A 168 -1.78 1.16 -11.61
C GLU A 168 -0.45 1.38 -12.33
N ASN A 169 -0.41 2.28 -13.31
CA ASN A 169 0.84 2.61 -14.00
C ASN A 169 1.91 3.16 -13.06
N LEU A 170 1.54 4.05 -12.13
CA LEU A 170 2.47 4.59 -11.14
C LEU A 170 2.99 3.51 -10.18
N GLU A 171 2.17 2.53 -9.83
CA GLU A 171 2.58 1.37 -9.04
C GLU A 171 3.61 0.51 -9.78
N PHE A 172 3.39 0.24 -11.07
CA PHE A 172 4.37 -0.45 -11.91
C PHE A 172 5.68 0.33 -12.10
N CYS A 173 5.65 1.64 -11.93
CA CYS A 173 6.83 2.51 -11.93
C CYS A 173 7.46 2.68 -10.53
N GLY A 174 6.94 2.02 -9.49
CA GLY A 174 7.43 2.14 -8.11
C GLY A 174 7.06 3.45 -7.40
N ASN A 175 6.22 4.29 -8.02
CA ASN A 175 5.77 5.58 -7.49
C ASN A 175 4.54 5.41 -6.58
N LEU A 176 4.71 4.68 -5.48
CA LEU A 176 3.62 4.28 -4.58
C LEU A 176 2.86 5.48 -3.97
N GLY A 177 3.57 6.57 -3.64
CA GLY A 177 2.96 7.77 -3.06
C GLY A 177 1.94 8.44 -4.00
N GLN A 178 2.30 8.60 -5.27
CA GLN A 178 1.40 9.16 -6.28
C GLN A 178 0.29 8.19 -6.65
N SER A 179 0.60 6.89 -6.77
CA SER A 179 -0.42 5.84 -6.96
C SER A 179 -1.49 5.91 -5.88
N LEU A 180 -1.09 6.05 -4.61
CA LEU A 180 -2.01 6.17 -3.49
C LEU A 180 -2.88 7.44 -3.58
N ALA A 181 -2.33 8.56 -4.04
CA ALA A 181 -3.10 9.80 -4.24
C ALA A 181 -4.23 9.60 -5.26
N PHE A 182 -3.94 8.97 -6.41
CA PHE A 182 -4.94 8.64 -7.43
C PHE A 182 -5.97 7.63 -6.91
N ARG A 183 -5.56 6.59 -6.18
CA ARG A 183 -6.50 5.63 -5.55
C ARG A 183 -7.42 6.31 -4.54
N ARG A 184 -6.92 7.27 -3.76
CA ARG A 184 -7.74 8.06 -2.81
C ARG A 184 -8.73 8.96 -3.54
N ALA A 185 -8.31 9.65 -4.59
CA ALA A 185 -9.19 10.45 -5.43
C ALA A 185 -10.32 9.59 -6.04
N ALA A 186 -9.97 8.46 -6.66
CA ALA A 186 -10.95 7.51 -7.20
C ALA A 186 -11.91 7.00 -6.11
N SER A 187 -11.41 6.69 -4.91
CA SER A 187 -12.23 6.25 -3.79
C SER A 187 -13.22 7.31 -3.29
N VAL A 188 -12.86 8.59 -3.32
CA VAL A 188 -13.78 9.70 -3.00
C VAL A 188 -14.88 9.78 -4.06
N LEU A 189 -14.52 9.77 -5.35
CA LEU A 189 -15.49 9.83 -6.46
C LEU A 189 -16.47 8.65 -6.47
N LYS A 190 -16.00 7.43 -6.14
CA LYS A 190 -16.86 6.24 -6.00
C LYS A 190 -17.92 6.36 -4.91
N SER A 191 -17.71 7.23 -3.93
CA SER A 191 -18.63 7.41 -2.79
C SER A 191 -19.69 8.49 -3.02
N LEU A 192 -19.60 9.25 -4.11
CA LEU A 192 -20.55 10.31 -4.39
C LEU A 192 -21.91 9.73 -4.77
N PRO A 193 -23.02 10.27 -4.25
CA PRO A 193 -24.37 9.77 -4.50
C PRO A 193 -24.90 10.13 -5.91
N ALA A 194 -24.13 10.89 -6.68
CA ALA A 194 -24.47 11.30 -8.03
C ALA A 194 -23.19 11.54 -8.86
N ALA A 195 -23.36 11.57 -10.18
CA ALA A 195 -22.30 11.94 -11.09
C ALA A 195 -21.95 13.43 -10.92
N LEU A 196 -20.64 13.75 -10.99
CA LEU A 196 -20.19 15.13 -11.11
C LEU A 196 -20.77 15.74 -12.38
N ARG A 197 -21.31 16.97 -12.27
CA ARG A 197 -21.88 17.71 -13.39
C ARG A 197 -20.92 18.76 -13.92
N HIS A 198 -20.07 19.30 -13.06
CA HIS A 198 -19.12 20.35 -13.40
C HIS A 198 -17.86 20.28 -12.53
N LEU A 199 -16.75 20.77 -13.08
CA LEU A 199 -15.42 20.67 -12.45
C LEU A 199 -15.36 21.34 -11.08
N GLN A 200 -16.11 22.42 -10.85
CA GLN A 200 -16.06 23.20 -9.60
C GLN A 200 -16.50 22.37 -8.39
N GLU A 201 -17.32 21.33 -8.58
CA GLU A 201 -17.71 20.40 -7.51
C GLU A 201 -16.48 19.70 -6.90
N THR A 202 -15.42 19.48 -7.68
CA THR A 202 -14.17 18.86 -7.22
C THR A 202 -13.35 19.74 -6.26
N GLN A 203 -13.63 21.04 -6.18
CA GLN A 203 -12.93 21.95 -5.26
C GLN A 203 -13.29 21.66 -3.79
N ARG A 204 -14.51 21.16 -3.56
CA ARG A 204 -15.01 20.82 -2.22
C ARG A 204 -14.69 19.39 -1.80
N LEU A 205 -14.10 18.59 -2.69
CA LEU A 205 -13.81 17.18 -2.43
C LEU A 205 -12.38 17.00 -1.90
N PRO A 206 -12.19 16.22 -0.82
CA PRO A 206 -10.86 15.91 -0.33
C PRO A 206 -10.13 14.98 -1.30
N CYS A 207 -8.80 14.88 -1.15
CA CYS A 207 -7.95 13.97 -1.92
C CYS A 207 -7.88 14.21 -3.44
N LEU A 208 -8.61 15.18 -3.99
CA LEU A 208 -8.47 15.61 -5.38
C LEU A 208 -7.43 16.73 -5.46
N GLY A 209 -6.18 16.36 -5.76
CA GLY A 209 -5.12 17.31 -6.06
C GLY A 209 -5.25 17.91 -7.47
N GLU A 210 -4.39 18.87 -7.80
CA GLU A 210 -4.33 19.53 -9.11
C GLU A 210 -4.26 18.51 -10.27
N HIS A 211 -3.42 17.49 -10.15
CA HIS A 211 -3.28 16.45 -11.17
C HIS A 211 -4.57 15.65 -11.37
N SER A 212 -5.26 15.25 -10.29
CA SER A 212 -6.54 14.55 -10.41
C SER A 212 -7.61 15.44 -11.04
N ARG A 213 -7.62 16.74 -10.72
CA ARG A 213 -8.57 17.70 -11.30
C ARG A 213 -8.31 17.94 -12.79
N ALA A 214 -7.05 18.06 -13.20
CA ALA A 214 -6.69 18.20 -14.62
C ALA A 214 -7.18 17.00 -15.46
N ILE A 215 -7.06 15.78 -14.93
CA ILE A 215 -7.60 14.58 -15.59
C ILE A 215 -9.13 14.63 -15.68
N ILE A 216 -9.81 15.06 -14.62
CA ILE A 216 -11.27 15.20 -14.61
C ILE A 216 -11.72 16.30 -15.59
N GLU A 217 -11.02 17.43 -15.64
CA GLU A 217 -11.27 18.54 -16.56
C GLU A 217 -11.14 18.09 -18.02
N GLU A 218 -10.04 17.43 -18.36
CA GLU A 218 -9.82 16.88 -19.70
C GLU A 218 -10.94 15.91 -20.10
N ILE A 219 -11.37 15.03 -19.19
CA ILE A 219 -12.48 14.11 -19.45
C ILE A 219 -13.82 14.85 -19.62
N PHE A 220 -14.05 15.95 -18.89
CA PHE A 220 -15.23 16.80 -19.10
C PHE A 220 -15.23 17.46 -20.49
N GLU A 221 -14.08 17.95 -20.94
CA GLU A 221 -13.93 18.68 -22.21
C GLU A 221 -13.94 17.75 -23.42
N CYS A 222 -13.21 16.63 -23.33
CA CYS A 222 -12.90 15.75 -24.45
C CYS A 222 -13.62 14.40 -24.41
N GLY A 223 -14.21 14.03 -23.26
CA GLY A 223 -14.81 12.70 -23.05
C GLY A 223 -13.80 11.60 -22.74
N SER A 224 -12.49 11.88 -22.80
CA SER A 224 -11.41 10.97 -22.43
C SER A 224 -10.20 11.76 -21.93
N SER A 225 -9.17 11.05 -21.44
CA SER A 225 -7.89 11.67 -21.07
C SER A 225 -6.77 11.15 -21.98
N SER A 226 -6.12 12.06 -22.69
CA SER A 226 -4.98 11.74 -23.58
C SER A 226 -3.87 11.01 -22.82
N ARG A 227 -3.59 11.44 -21.58
CA ARG A 227 -2.59 10.79 -20.73
C ARG A 227 -2.94 9.35 -20.39
N VAL A 228 -4.22 9.06 -20.16
CA VAL A 228 -4.69 7.70 -19.90
C VAL A 228 -4.58 6.86 -21.17
N GLU A 229 -4.96 7.41 -22.32
CA GLU A 229 -4.82 6.73 -23.62
C GLU A 229 -3.36 6.42 -23.96
N GLU A 230 -2.44 7.36 -23.71
CA GLU A 230 -0.99 7.12 -23.84
C GLU A 230 -0.53 5.93 -23.00
N ILE A 231 -0.95 5.86 -21.73
CA ILE A 231 -0.58 4.77 -20.81
C ILE A 231 -1.17 3.44 -21.30
N LEU A 232 -2.43 3.42 -21.72
CA LEU A 232 -3.07 2.20 -22.24
C LEU A 232 -2.37 1.68 -23.50
N ASN A 233 -1.77 2.56 -24.30
CA ASN A 233 -1.01 2.22 -25.49
C ASN A 233 0.49 2.01 -25.22
N ASP A 234 0.99 2.31 -24.02
CA ASP A 234 2.39 2.10 -23.67
C ASP A 234 2.74 0.60 -23.63
N GLU A 235 3.88 0.24 -24.21
CA GLU A 235 4.33 -1.16 -24.28
C GLU A 235 4.66 -1.71 -22.88
N ARG A 236 5.31 -0.89 -22.05
CA ARG A 236 5.71 -1.29 -20.70
C ARG A 236 4.47 -1.54 -19.86
N TYR A 237 3.51 -0.62 -19.81
CA TYR A 237 2.27 -0.79 -19.07
C TYR A 237 1.51 -2.05 -19.49
N ARG A 238 1.30 -2.26 -20.80
CA ARG A 238 0.60 -3.44 -21.32
C ARG A 238 1.31 -4.75 -20.97
N THR A 239 2.63 -4.79 -21.09
CA THR A 239 3.42 -5.98 -20.76
C THR A 239 3.41 -6.26 -19.25
N MET A 240 3.59 -5.22 -18.43
CA MET A 240 3.55 -5.32 -16.98
C MET A 240 2.20 -5.87 -16.52
N LYS A 241 1.10 -5.32 -17.06
CA LYS A 241 -0.28 -5.75 -16.78
C LYS A 241 -0.55 -7.19 -17.22
N LEU A 242 -0.08 -7.57 -18.42
CA LEU A 242 -0.18 -8.95 -18.91
C LEU A 242 0.54 -9.91 -17.97
N PHE A 243 1.79 -9.65 -17.61
CA PHE A 243 2.53 -10.54 -16.73
C PHE A 243 1.94 -10.59 -15.31
N SER A 244 1.54 -9.46 -14.73
CA SER A 244 0.95 -9.43 -13.39
C SER A 244 -0.44 -10.05 -13.30
N SER A 245 -1.08 -10.34 -14.44
CA SER A 245 -2.36 -11.07 -14.47
C SER A 245 -2.20 -12.56 -14.12
N VAL A 246 -0.98 -13.11 -14.21
CA VAL A 246 -0.70 -14.50 -13.87
C VAL A 246 -0.57 -14.65 -12.35
N PHE A 247 -1.32 -15.59 -11.77
CA PHE A 247 -1.21 -15.91 -10.34
C PHE A 247 0.24 -16.28 -9.97
N GLY A 248 0.79 -15.60 -8.95
CA GLY A 248 2.19 -15.75 -8.52
C GLY A 248 3.20 -14.84 -9.22
N VAL A 249 2.76 -13.97 -10.14
CA VAL A 249 3.60 -12.96 -10.81
C VAL A 249 3.24 -11.57 -10.30
N GLY A 250 4.12 -10.98 -9.49
CA GLY A 250 3.98 -9.60 -9.00
C GLY A 250 4.81 -8.59 -9.81
N PRO A 251 4.70 -7.28 -9.51
CA PRO A 251 5.37 -6.21 -10.26
C PRO A 251 6.88 -6.40 -10.42
N LYS A 252 7.58 -6.90 -9.40
CA LYS A 252 9.03 -7.17 -9.48
C LYS A 252 9.38 -8.24 -10.52
N THR A 253 8.61 -9.31 -10.58
CA THR A 253 8.81 -10.39 -11.55
C THR A 253 8.45 -9.92 -12.95
N SER A 254 7.32 -9.21 -13.11
CA SER A 254 6.92 -8.61 -14.38
C SER A 254 7.98 -7.66 -14.93
N GLU A 255 8.54 -6.80 -14.07
CA GLU A 255 9.58 -5.85 -14.45
C GLU A 255 10.87 -6.56 -14.86
N ASN A 256 11.27 -7.60 -14.12
CA ASN A 256 12.41 -8.42 -14.49
C ASN A 256 12.24 -9.04 -15.88
N TRP A 257 11.09 -9.64 -16.16
CA TRP A 257 10.80 -10.22 -17.48
C TRP A 257 10.77 -9.16 -18.59
N PHE A 258 10.16 -8.00 -18.31
CA PHE A 258 10.13 -6.89 -19.26
C PHE A 258 11.55 -6.39 -19.62
N PHE A 259 12.42 -6.18 -18.63
CA PHE A 259 13.81 -5.74 -18.86
C PHE A 259 14.66 -6.78 -19.59
N ARG A 260 14.25 -8.05 -19.55
CA ARG A 260 14.85 -9.12 -20.34
C ARG A 260 14.35 -9.18 -21.79
N GLY A 261 13.47 -8.25 -22.19
CA GLY A 261 12.91 -8.17 -23.54
C GLY A 261 11.69 -9.06 -23.76
N LEU A 262 11.13 -9.68 -22.72
CA LEU A 262 9.95 -10.53 -22.84
C LEU A 262 8.69 -9.67 -22.87
N ARG A 263 7.73 -10.07 -23.71
CA ARG A 263 6.45 -9.38 -23.97
C ARG A 263 5.24 -10.29 -23.95
N THR A 264 5.42 -11.61 -24.11
CA THR A 264 4.31 -12.58 -24.17
C THR A 264 4.53 -13.77 -23.24
N PHE A 265 3.46 -14.53 -22.95
CA PHE A 265 3.55 -15.73 -22.12
C PHE A 265 4.39 -16.83 -22.78
N GLU A 266 4.31 -16.99 -24.11
CA GLU A 266 5.08 -17.96 -24.86
C GLU A 266 6.58 -17.68 -24.75
N GLN A 267 6.97 -16.40 -24.78
CA GLN A 267 8.36 -15.99 -24.58
C GLN A 267 8.84 -16.30 -23.16
N VAL A 268 8.01 -16.06 -22.13
CA VAL A 268 8.35 -16.41 -20.75
C VAL A 268 8.50 -17.92 -20.57
N LEU A 269 7.60 -18.72 -21.15
CA LEU A 269 7.59 -20.17 -21.02
C LEU A 269 8.69 -20.87 -21.84
N SER A 270 9.14 -20.25 -22.93
CA SER A 270 10.20 -20.77 -23.79
C SER A 270 11.61 -20.32 -23.39
N GLU A 271 11.73 -19.31 -22.52
CA GLU A 271 13.02 -18.75 -22.09
C GLU A 271 13.76 -19.71 -21.12
N PRO A 272 14.88 -20.33 -21.52
CA PRO A 272 15.51 -21.40 -20.75
C PRO A 272 16.05 -20.99 -19.38
N SER A 273 16.38 -19.71 -19.21
CA SER A 273 16.91 -19.20 -17.94
C SER A 273 15.84 -18.75 -16.95
N ILE A 274 14.56 -18.74 -17.34
CA ILE A 274 13.44 -18.51 -16.42
C ILE A 274 13.09 -19.81 -15.71
N ARG A 275 13.09 -19.77 -14.38
CA ARG A 275 12.59 -20.87 -13.53
C ARG A 275 11.36 -20.38 -12.79
N LEU A 276 10.20 -20.88 -13.19
CA LEU A 276 8.94 -20.59 -12.53
C LEU A 276 8.90 -21.29 -11.17
N ASN A 277 8.47 -20.55 -10.14
CA ASN A 277 8.18 -21.16 -8.85
C ASN A 277 6.84 -21.92 -8.90
N ARG A 278 6.52 -22.71 -7.86
CA ARG A 278 5.30 -23.53 -7.82
C ARG A 278 4.01 -22.72 -8.04
N MET A 279 3.94 -21.50 -7.49
CA MET A 279 2.80 -20.60 -7.63
C MET A 279 2.64 -20.12 -9.07
N GLN A 280 3.73 -19.67 -9.69
CA GLN A 280 3.77 -19.22 -11.08
C GLN A 280 3.44 -20.36 -12.05
N THR A 281 4.00 -21.55 -11.83
CA THR A 281 3.68 -22.74 -12.63
C THR A 281 2.19 -23.05 -12.58
N ALA A 282 1.56 -23.01 -11.40
CA ALA A 282 0.11 -23.18 -11.27
C ALA A 282 -0.66 -22.04 -11.94
N GLY A 283 -0.18 -20.80 -11.81
CA GLY A 283 -0.77 -19.62 -12.45
C GLY A 283 -0.81 -19.73 -13.97
N PHE A 284 0.27 -20.19 -14.62
CA PHE A 284 0.27 -20.45 -16.06
C PHE A 284 -0.59 -21.65 -16.44
N LEU A 285 -0.51 -22.75 -15.68
CA LEU A 285 -1.25 -23.97 -15.97
C LEU A 285 -2.78 -23.78 -15.95
N PHE A 286 -3.27 -22.89 -15.07
CA PHE A 286 -4.70 -22.63 -14.89
C PHE A 286 -5.12 -21.22 -15.32
N TYR A 287 -4.27 -20.51 -16.07
CA TYR A 287 -4.46 -19.09 -16.40
C TYR A 287 -5.84 -18.80 -17.02
N GLU A 288 -6.24 -19.58 -18.02
CA GLU A 288 -7.52 -19.39 -18.72
C GLU A 288 -8.71 -19.46 -17.75
N ASP A 289 -8.72 -20.44 -16.86
CA ASP A 289 -9.80 -20.65 -15.90
C ASP A 289 -9.82 -19.56 -14.82
N ILE A 290 -8.67 -19.20 -14.23
CA ILE A 290 -8.60 -18.23 -13.13
C ILE A 290 -8.69 -16.77 -13.60
N SER A 291 -8.45 -16.49 -14.88
CA SER A 291 -8.65 -15.16 -15.48
C SER A 291 -10.12 -14.84 -15.72
N ASN A 292 -10.95 -15.88 -15.88
CA ASN A 292 -12.40 -15.73 -16.00
C ASN A 292 -13.02 -15.38 -14.65
N PRO A 293 -13.85 -14.33 -14.54
CA PRO A 293 -14.48 -13.96 -13.27
C PRO A 293 -15.28 -15.11 -12.64
N VAL A 294 -15.22 -15.18 -11.32
CA VAL A 294 -16.04 -16.09 -10.50
C VAL A 294 -17.37 -15.41 -10.23
N SER A 295 -18.47 -16.11 -10.46
CA SER A 295 -19.84 -15.64 -10.18
C SER A 295 -20.26 -15.91 -8.74
N ARG A 296 -21.33 -15.24 -8.28
CA ARG A 296 -21.94 -15.50 -6.96
C ARG A 296 -22.49 -16.92 -6.81
N THR A 297 -22.91 -17.55 -7.92
CA THR A 297 -23.34 -18.96 -7.93
C THR A 297 -22.16 -19.88 -7.66
N GLU A 298 -21.05 -19.68 -8.37
CA GLU A 298 -19.80 -20.43 -8.15
C GLU A 298 -19.24 -20.22 -6.74
N ALA A 299 -19.29 -18.99 -6.22
CA ALA A 299 -18.90 -18.70 -4.84
C ALA A 299 -19.77 -19.44 -3.81
N SER A 300 -21.07 -19.55 -4.06
CA SER A 300 -22.00 -20.33 -3.21
C SER A 300 -21.70 -21.84 -3.28
N ALA A 301 -21.41 -22.37 -4.46
CA ALA A 301 -21.01 -23.76 -4.63
C ALA A 301 -19.69 -24.08 -3.91
N LEU A 302 -18.71 -23.19 -4.00
CA LEU A 302 -17.45 -23.30 -3.25
C LEU A 302 -17.68 -23.22 -1.74
N LYS A 303 -18.60 -22.38 -1.26
CA LYS A 303 -18.96 -22.30 0.16
C LYS A 303 -19.42 -23.66 0.68
N ILE A 304 -20.29 -24.34 -0.05
CA ILE A 304 -20.78 -25.68 0.32
C ILE A 304 -19.61 -26.67 0.45
N LEU A 305 -18.72 -26.70 -0.54
CA LEU A 305 -17.53 -27.57 -0.52
C LEU A 305 -16.62 -27.30 0.69
N VAL A 306 -16.39 -26.01 1.00
CA VAL A 306 -15.57 -25.62 2.15
C VAL A 306 -16.28 -25.95 3.47
N GLU A 307 -17.58 -25.68 3.59
CA GLU A 307 -18.38 -26.01 4.78
C GLU A 307 -18.39 -27.51 5.05
N GLU A 308 -18.63 -28.35 4.04
CA GLU A 308 -18.57 -29.81 4.17
C GLU A 308 -17.20 -30.29 4.63
N ALA A 309 -16.13 -29.70 4.11
CA ALA A 309 -14.78 -30.06 4.53
C ALA A 309 -14.49 -29.62 5.97
N VAL A 310 -14.89 -28.41 6.36
CA VAL A 310 -14.72 -27.85 7.70
C VAL A 310 -15.51 -28.65 8.74
N ILE A 311 -16.78 -28.96 8.47
CA ILE A 311 -17.66 -29.71 9.39
C ILE A 311 -17.12 -31.12 9.66
N CYS A 312 -16.50 -31.76 8.66
CA CYS A 312 -15.89 -33.07 8.85
C CYS A 312 -14.66 -33.05 9.76
N VAL A 313 -13.98 -31.91 9.87
CA VAL A 313 -12.85 -31.71 10.79
C VAL A 313 -13.37 -31.30 12.17
N ASN A 314 -14.30 -30.35 12.20
CA ASN A 314 -14.91 -29.83 13.42
C ASN A 314 -16.38 -29.47 13.19
N PRO A 315 -17.33 -30.28 13.70
CA PRO A 315 -18.77 -30.04 13.51
C PRO A 315 -19.29 -28.71 14.07
N SER A 316 -18.54 -28.09 14.98
CA SER A 316 -18.89 -26.84 15.65
C SER A 316 -18.23 -25.61 15.01
N ALA A 317 -17.37 -25.79 14.00
CA ALA A 317 -16.77 -24.69 13.26
C ALA A 317 -17.74 -24.13 12.21
N THR A 318 -17.63 -22.83 11.91
CA THR A 318 -18.46 -22.17 10.90
C THR A 318 -17.62 -21.47 9.83
N VAL A 319 -18.20 -21.33 8.63
CA VAL A 319 -17.53 -20.71 7.47
C VAL A 319 -18.37 -19.54 6.97
N SER A 320 -17.71 -18.41 6.72
CA SER A 320 -18.34 -17.23 6.12
C SER A 320 -17.59 -16.77 4.89
N ILE A 321 -18.31 -16.41 3.83
CA ILE A 321 -17.74 -15.69 2.68
C ILE A 321 -17.35 -14.28 3.15
N THR A 322 -16.15 -13.82 2.76
CA THR A 322 -15.66 -12.47 3.01
C THR A 322 -15.39 -11.74 1.69
N GLY A 323 -14.43 -10.82 1.66
CA GLY A 323 -13.95 -10.21 0.43
C GLY A 323 -15.01 -9.48 -0.40
N GLY A 324 -14.84 -9.53 -1.72
CA GLY A 324 -15.71 -8.83 -2.67
C GLY A 324 -17.17 -9.28 -2.63
N PHE A 325 -17.40 -10.59 -2.49
CA PHE A 325 -18.75 -11.16 -2.49
C PHE A 325 -19.55 -10.75 -1.25
N SER A 326 -18.91 -10.70 -0.07
CA SER A 326 -19.56 -10.18 1.15
C SER A 326 -19.95 -8.70 1.04
N ARG A 327 -19.26 -7.92 0.19
CA ARG A 327 -19.60 -6.52 -0.11
C ARG A 327 -20.64 -6.35 -1.22
N GLY A 328 -21.24 -7.45 -1.70
CA GLY A 328 -22.32 -7.42 -2.68
C GLY A 328 -21.88 -7.59 -4.14
N LYS A 329 -20.58 -7.81 -4.44
CA LYS A 329 -20.16 -8.02 -5.84
C LYS A 329 -20.83 -9.25 -6.43
N GLU A 330 -21.26 -9.15 -7.69
CA GLU A 330 -21.77 -10.29 -8.46
C GLU A 330 -20.64 -11.17 -9.01
N PHE A 331 -19.50 -10.55 -9.31
CA PHE A 331 -18.31 -11.20 -9.84
C PHE A 331 -17.04 -10.84 -9.04
N GLY A 332 -16.14 -11.80 -8.90
CA GLY A 332 -14.85 -11.67 -8.22
C GLY A 332 -13.72 -12.39 -8.97
N HIS A 333 -12.47 -12.21 -8.53
CA HIS A 333 -11.32 -12.95 -9.08
C HIS A 333 -11.04 -14.25 -8.32
N ASP A 334 -11.47 -14.30 -7.06
CA ASP A 334 -11.27 -15.36 -6.08
C ASP A 334 -12.44 -15.35 -5.09
N VAL A 335 -12.52 -16.40 -4.26
CA VAL A 335 -13.49 -16.48 -3.16
C VAL A 335 -12.76 -16.58 -1.84
N ASP A 336 -12.94 -15.56 -0.99
CA ASP A 336 -12.34 -15.48 0.33
C ASP A 336 -13.27 -16.09 1.39
N PHE A 337 -12.77 -17.00 2.22
CA PHE A 337 -13.50 -17.56 3.36
C PHE A 337 -12.76 -17.33 4.67
N ILE A 338 -13.53 -16.97 5.70
CA ILE A 338 -13.07 -16.97 7.09
C ILE A 338 -13.71 -18.13 7.84
N ILE A 339 -12.89 -18.89 8.56
CA ILE A 339 -13.32 -20.02 9.37
C ILE A 339 -13.28 -19.61 10.84
N LYS A 340 -14.39 -19.83 11.53
CA LYS A 340 -14.52 -19.62 12.98
C LYS A 340 -14.46 -20.96 13.68
N THR A 341 -13.50 -21.13 14.59
CA THR A 341 -13.44 -22.26 15.51
C THR A 341 -14.01 -21.87 16.89
N PRO A 342 -14.71 -22.78 17.58
CA PRO A 342 -15.32 -22.49 18.89
C PRO A 342 -14.32 -22.52 20.05
N GLU A 343 -13.22 -23.28 19.91
CA GLU A 343 -12.21 -23.44 20.95
C GLU A 343 -10.86 -22.87 20.49
N ALA A 344 -10.13 -22.27 21.42
CA ALA A 344 -8.80 -21.72 21.15
C ALA A 344 -7.79 -22.82 20.78
N GLY A 345 -6.91 -22.53 19.83
CA GLY A 345 -5.88 -23.44 19.31
C GLY A 345 -6.38 -24.36 18.19
N GLN A 346 -7.68 -24.44 17.93
CA GLN A 346 -8.22 -25.23 16.81
C GLN A 346 -7.94 -24.58 15.45
N GLU A 347 -7.73 -23.27 15.42
CA GLU A 347 -7.39 -22.51 14.22
C GLU A 347 -6.07 -22.97 13.56
N ASP A 348 -5.14 -23.51 14.34
CA ASP A 348 -3.84 -23.98 13.86
C ASP A 348 -3.94 -25.31 13.09
N VAL A 349 -4.94 -26.13 13.44
CA VAL A 349 -5.10 -27.49 12.85
C VAL A 349 -6.16 -27.54 11.76
N ILE A 350 -7.11 -26.60 11.74
CA ILE A 350 -8.28 -26.69 10.85
C ILE A 350 -7.92 -26.53 9.38
N LEU A 351 -7.03 -25.58 9.03
CA LEU A 351 -6.60 -25.38 7.65
C LEU A 351 -5.81 -26.57 7.09
N PRO A 352 -4.77 -27.10 7.78
CA PRO A 352 -4.10 -28.32 7.33
C PRO A 352 -5.07 -29.50 7.10
N ALA A 353 -6.02 -29.72 8.02
CA ALA A 353 -6.97 -30.82 7.90
C ALA A 353 -7.94 -30.65 6.71
N VAL A 354 -8.42 -29.43 6.46
CA VAL A 354 -9.25 -29.10 5.29
C VAL A 354 -8.47 -29.32 3.98
N ILE A 355 -7.20 -28.91 3.94
CA ILE A 355 -6.33 -29.11 2.77
C ILE A 355 -6.14 -30.60 2.48
N GLU A 356 -5.85 -31.42 3.50
CA GLU A 356 -5.74 -32.88 3.33
C GLU A 356 -7.04 -33.52 2.85
N ARG A 357 -8.18 -33.00 3.28
CA ARG A 357 -9.49 -33.45 2.78
C ARG A 357 -9.70 -33.09 1.31
N PHE A 358 -9.36 -31.88 0.88
CA PHE A 358 -9.42 -31.52 -0.53
C PHE A 358 -8.47 -32.34 -1.41
N LYS A 359 -7.31 -32.73 -0.87
CA LYS A 359 -6.38 -33.67 -1.53
C LYS A 359 -7.00 -35.06 -1.68
N SER A 360 -7.58 -35.62 -0.61
CA SER A 360 -8.16 -36.97 -0.65
C SER A 360 -9.39 -37.07 -1.57
N GLN A 361 -10.11 -35.97 -1.76
CA GLN A 361 -11.21 -35.83 -2.73
C GLN A 361 -10.74 -35.54 -4.17
N ASN A 362 -9.43 -35.35 -4.40
CA ASN A 362 -8.85 -35.00 -5.70
C ASN A 362 -9.42 -33.69 -6.31
N ILE A 363 -9.80 -32.73 -5.46
CA ILE A 363 -10.30 -31.41 -5.89
C ILE A 363 -9.27 -30.29 -5.71
N LEU A 364 -8.17 -30.53 -4.99
CA LEU A 364 -7.09 -29.56 -4.81
C LEU A 364 -6.11 -29.56 -6.00
N LEU A 365 -5.92 -28.40 -6.65
CA LEU A 365 -4.95 -28.22 -7.74
C LEU A 365 -3.66 -27.54 -7.26
N TYR A 366 -3.77 -26.61 -6.33
CA TYR A 366 -2.65 -25.87 -5.76
C TYR A 366 -2.96 -25.50 -4.30
N SER A 367 -1.93 -25.44 -3.46
CA SER A 367 -2.02 -24.94 -2.10
C SER A 367 -0.71 -24.28 -1.65
N ASP A 368 -0.83 -23.09 -1.08
CA ASP A 368 0.23 -22.42 -0.32
C ASP A 368 -0.29 -22.14 1.09
N PHE A 369 0.14 -22.96 2.04
CA PHE A 369 -0.26 -22.83 3.44
C PHE A 369 0.77 -22.00 4.19
N GLN A 370 0.29 -20.99 4.91
CA GLN A 370 1.11 -20.12 5.73
C GLN A 370 0.62 -20.22 7.16
N GLU A 371 1.52 -20.72 8.02
CA GLU A 371 1.27 -20.82 9.45
C GLU A 371 1.06 -19.45 10.09
N SER A 372 0.32 -19.43 11.19
CA SER A 372 0.12 -18.21 11.97
C SER A 372 1.46 -17.69 12.49
N THR A 373 1.76 -16.43 12.19
CA THR A 373 2.87 -15.68 12.80
C THR A 373 2.36 -14.70 13.86
N PHE A 374 1.06 -14.76 14.16
CA PHE A 374 0.40 -13.84 15.08
C PHE A 374 0.83 -14.11 16.52
N ASP A 375 1.37 -13.08 17.19
CA ASP A 375 1.70 -13.11 18.62
C ASP A 375 0.71 -12.22 19.38
N LEU A 376 -0.09 -12.83 20.25
CA LEU A 376 -1.07 -12.14 21.10
C LEU A 376 -0.45 -11.04 21.98
N ARG A 377 0.85 -11.10 22.27
CA ARG A 377 1.56 -10.14 23.10
C ARG A 377 2.06 -8.94 22.32
N GLN A 378 2.08 -9.02 20.98
CA GLN A 378 2.48 -7.90 20.14
C GLN A 378 1.34 -6.90 20.04
N LEU A 379 1.67 -5.64 20.29
CA LEU A 379 0.73 -4.55 20.06
C LEU A 379 0.42 -4.44 18.56
N PRO A 380 -0.82 -4.06 18.18
CA PRO A 380 -1.17 -3.83 16.79
C PRO A 380 -0.17 -2.88 16.13
N THR A 381 0.30 -3.23 14.93
CA THR A 381 1.27 -2.41 14.21
C THR A 381 0.55 -1.26 13.50
N HIS A 382 1.22 -0.12 13.34
CA HIS A 382 0.75 0.99 12.51
C HIS A 382 0.91 0.71 10.99
N CYS A 383 1.44 -0.46 10.62
CA CYS A 383 1.64 -0.85 9.24
C CYS A 383 0.37 -1.52 8.69
N PHE A 384 0.08 -1.26 7.43
CA PHE A 384 -1.09 -1.79 6.71
C PHE A 384 -1.16 -3.34 6.71
N GLU A 385 -0.03 -4.02 6.90
CA GLU A 385 0.11 -5.48 6.91
C GLU A 385 -0.33 -6.16 8.22
N ALA A 386 -0.81 -5.40 9.22
CA ALA A 386 -1.16 -5.92 10.56
C ALA A 386 -2.14 -7.11 10.58
N MET A 387 -2.89 -7.32 9.50
CA MET A 387 -3.90 -8.38 9.37
C MET A 387 -3.41 -9.65 8.67
N ASP A 388 -2.15 -9.64 8.23
CA ASP A 388 -1.56 -10.70 7.42
C ASP A 388 -0.88 -11.82 8.26
N HIS A 389 -1.05 -11.80 9.59
CA HIS A 389 -0.35 -12.74 10.48
C HIS A 389 -1.13 -13.99 10.87
N PHE A 390 -2.43 -14.07 10.60
CA PHE A 390 -3.24 -15.26 10.90
C PHE A 390 -2.92 -16.42 9.96
N SER A 391 -3.18 -17.64 10.43
CA SER A 391 -3.11 -18.86 9.61
C SER A 391 -3.99 -18.72 8.37
N LYS A 392 -3.40 -18.92 7.19
CA LYS A 392 -4.11 -18.79 5.91
C LYS A 392 -3.62 -19.77 4.87
N CYS A 393 -4.44 -19.98 3.84
CA CYS A 393 -4.04 -20.77 2.69
C CYS A 393 -4.58 -20.21 1.39
N PHE A 394 -3.70 -20.09 0.39
CA PHE A 394 -4.05 -19.74 -0.98
C PHE A 394 -4.21 -21.01 -1.80
N LEU A 395 -5.39 -21.24 -2.36
CA LEU A 395 -5.77 -22.47 -3.02
C LEU A 395 -6.15 -22.24 -4.48
N ILE A 396 -6.01 -23.29 -5.29
CA ILE A 396 -6.75 -23.44 -6.53
C ILE A 396 -7.55 -24.75 -6.43
N ILE A 397 -8.86 -24.67 -6.60
CA ILE A 397 -9.81 -25.78 -6.41
C ILE A 397 -10.49 -26.10 -7.75
N LYS A 398 -10.72 -27.39 -8.02
CA LYS A 398 -11.60 -27.85 -9.11
C LYS A 398 -13.05 -27.62 -8.73
N LEU A 399 -13.72 -26.73 -9.46
CA LEU A 399 -15.17 -26.54 -9.34
C LEU A 399 -15.89 -27.19 -10.52
N LYS A 400 -16.84 -28.09 -10.26
CA LYS A 400 -17.64 -28.73 -11.31
C LYS A 400 -18.51 -27.70 -12.03
N ARG A 401 -18.65 -27.83 -13.34
CA ARG A 401 -19.56 -27.01 -14.16
C ARG A 401 -20.96 -27.63 -14.14
N GLU A 402 -22.00 -26.83 -13.87
CA GLU A 402 -23.38 -27.34 -13.76
C GLU A 402 -24.03 -27.64 -15.12
N GLN A 403 -23.67 -26.95 -16.21
CA GLN A 403 -24.12 -27.29 -17.57
C GLN A 403 -23.32 -26.51 -18.65
N GLU A 404 -23.36 -27.04 -19.88
CA GLU A 404 -22.52 -26.76 -21.06
C GLU A 404 -21.08 -27.31 -20.98
N THR A 405 -20.94 -28.51 -21.56
CA THR A 405 -19.71 -29.00 -22.16
C THR A 405 -19.19 -27.97 -23.14
N ASP A 406 -18.38 -27.03 -22.64
CA ASP A 406 -17.54 -26.20 -23.46
C ASP A 406 -16.58 -27.15 -24.18
N ALA A 407 -16.94 -27.53 -25.41
CA ALA A 407 -16.31 -28.59 -26.20
C ALA A 407 -14.80 -28.36 -26.46
N ARG A 408 -14.28 -27.21 -26.04
CA ARG A 408 -12.89 -26.77 -26.18
C ARG A 408 -11.93 -27.39 -25.16
N ALA A 409 -12.38 -27.76 -23.94
CA ALA A 409 -11.47 -28.16 -22.87
C ALA A 409 -11.58 -29.63 -22.41
N GLY A 410 -12.64 -30.35 -22.79
CA GLY A 410 -12.82 -31.78 -22.45
C GLY A 410 -12.90 -32.09 -20.95
N ARG A 411 -13.09 -31.07 -20.08
CA ARG A 411 -13.12 -31.18 -18.62
C ARG A 411 -14.47 -30.73 -18.08
N ASP A 412 -15.02 -31.46 -17.12
CA ASP A 412 -16.29 -31.17 -16.42
C ASP A 412 -16.13 -30.17 -15.24
N TRP A 413 -14.94 -29.56 -15.12
CA TRP A 413 -14.59 -28.64 -14.05
C TRP A 413 -13.78 -27.45 -14.59
N ARG A 414 -13.71 -26.37 -13.80
CA ARG A 414 -12.76 -25.27 -13.98
C ARG A 414 -11.98 -24.98 -12.70
N ALA A 415 -10.77 -24.46 -12.84
CA ALA A 415 -9.97 -24.01 -11.72
C ALA A 415 -10.51 -22.68 -11.15
N VAL A 416 -10.66 -22.60 -9.83
CA VAL A 416 -11.07 -21.37 -9.14
C VAL A 416 -10.13 -21.09 -7.97
N ARG A 417 -9.70 -19.83 -7.82
CA ARG A 417 -8.90 -19.40 -6.67
C ARG A 417 -9.76 -19.26 -5.42
N VAL A 418 -9.27 -19.79 -4.31
CA VAL A 418 -9.93 -19.74 -3.01
C VAL A 418 -8.91 -19.40 -1.94
N ASP A 419 -9.24 -18.42 -1.11
CA ASP A 419 -8.39 -18.00 0.01
C ASP A 419 -9.10 -18.35 1.31
N LEU A 420 -8.42 -19.10 2.19
CA LEU A 420 -8.93 -19.48 3.51
C LEU A 420 -8.14 -18.77 4.58
N VAL A 421 -8.81 -18.27 5.61
CA VAL A 421 -8.18 -17.75 6.83
C VAL A 421 -8.87 -18.31 8.08
N ALA A 422 -8.06 -18.70 9.07
CA ALA A 422 -8.53 -19.16 10.37
C ALA A 422 -7.86 -18.33 11.47
N PRO A 423 -8.49 -17.23 11.92
CA PRO A 423 -7.98 -16.44 13.04
C PRO A 423 -8.36 -17.08 14.38
N PRO A 424 -7.62 -16.79 15.47
CA PRO A 424 -8.05 -17.09 16.83
C PRO A 424 -9.43 -16.50 17.11
N LEU A 425 -10.25 -17.20 17.89
CA LEU A 425 -11.63 -16.79 18.20
C LEU A 425 -11.72 -15.35 18.73
N GLU A 426 -10.80 -14.97 19.62
CA GLU A 426 -10.71 -13.64 20.22
C GLU A 426 -10.45 -12.51 19.20
N ARG A 427 -9.91 -12.85 18.02
CA ARG A 427 -9.58 -11.92 16.94
C ARG A 427 -10.50 -12.03 15.74
N PHE A 428 -11.48 -12.94 15.78
CA PHE A 428 -12.38 -13.21 14.66
C PHE A 428 -13.07 -11.95 14.13
N ALA A 429 -13.59 -11.08 14.99
CA ALA A 429 -14.28 -9.86 14.56
C ALA A 429 -13.35 -8.90 13.79
N TYR A 430 -12.11 -8.74 14.26
CA TYR A 430 -11.11 -7.91 13.59
C TYR A 430 -10.71 -8.52 12.25
N ALA A 431 -10.42 -9.83 12.23
CA ALA A 431 -10.10 -10.57 11.01
C ALA A 431 -11.23 -10.46 9.97
N LEU A 432 -12.49 -10.66 10.39
CA LEU A 432 -13.66 -10.51 9.54
C LEU A 432 -13.73 -9.11 8.93
N LEU A 433 -13.52 -8.05 9.72
CA LEU A 433 -13.53 -6.67 9.23
C LEU A 433 -12.48 -6.45 8.13
N GLY A 434 -11.25 -6.92 8.32
CA GLY A 434 -10.19 -6.76 7.32
C GLY A 434 -10.38 -7.62 6.08
N TRP A 435 -10.70 -8.90 6.24
CA TRP A 435 -10.92 -9.79 5.11
C TRP A 435 -12.17 -9.40 4.32
N THR A 436 -13.16 -8.75 4.95
CA THR A 436 -14.28 -8.12 4.24
C THR A 436 -13.84 -6.95 3.36
N GLY A 437 -12.79 -6.19 3.72
CA GLY A 437 -12.27 -5.09 2.92
C GLY A 437 -13.23 -3.89 2.79
N SER A 438 -13.09 -3.02 1.79
CA SER A 438 -12.14 -3.03 0.67
C SER A 438 -10.73 -2.59 1.07
N THR A 439 -9.74 -2.74 0.18
CA THR A 439 -8.37 -2.25 0.41
C THR A 439 -8.33 -0.76 0.75
N ALA A 440 -9.19 0.06 0.14
CA ALA A 440 -9.28 1.49 0.46
C ALA A 440 -9.73 1.73 1.91
N VAL A 441 -10.75 1.00 2.38
CA VAL A 441 -11.26 1.11 3.77
C VAL A 441 -10.24 0.58 4.78
N ARG A 442 -9.55 -0.52 4.47
CA ARG A 442 -8.45 -1.03 5.31
C ARG A 442 -7.29 -0.05 5.42
N SER A 443 -6.99 0.67 4.34
CA SER A 443 -5.81 1.56 4.25
C SER A 443 -6.01 2.90 4.94
N THR A 444 -7.23 3.22 5.36
CA THR A 444 -7.51 4.43 6.12
C THR A 444 -7.20 4.18 7.59
N PRO A 445 -6.42 5.06 8.25
CA PRO A 445 -6.21 4.95 9.69
C PRO A 445 -7.58 4.92 10.35
N SER A 446 -7.92 3.79 10.99
CA SER A 446 -9.10 3.77 11.84
C SER A 446 -8.82 4.77 12.97
N SER A 447 -9.76 5.68 13.19
CA SER A 447 -9.88 6.40 14.44
C SER A 447 -10.28 5.42 15.55
N THR A 448 -9.43 4.45 15.86
CA THR A 448 -9.56 3.55 17.02
C THR A 448 -9.31 4.30 18.34
N HIS A 449 -9.20 5.64 18.29
CA HIS A 449 -9.14 6.54 19.44
C HIS A 449 -10.50 7.16 19.82
N GLN A 450 -11.63 6.69 19.27
CA GLN A 450 -12.97 7.21 19.60
C GLN A 450 -13.99 6.15 20.08
N LEU A 451 -13.53 4.99 20.57
CA LEU A 451 -14.37 4.08 21.35
C LEU A 451 -13.71 3.75 22.68
#